data_AF-A0A7S4HCB3-F1
#
_entry.id   AF-A0A7S4HCB3-F1
#
_cell.length_a   1.000
_cell.length_b   1.000
_cell.length_c   1.000
_cell.angle_alpha   90.00
_cell.angle_beta   90.00
_cell.angle_gamma   90.00
#
_symmetry.space_group_name_H-M   'P 1'
#
loop_
_entity.id
_entity.type
_entity.pdbx_description
1 polymer ?
#
loop_
_entity_poly.entity_id
_entity_poly.type
_entity_poly.pdbx_seq_one_letter_code
_entity_poly.pdbx_strand_id
1 'polypeptide(L)'
;FYRYKTANHPHTNMAKAALNMMTRTAAHDLAASHRIFMTAVDTGWINDENPRERAAKTAETSGFQTPLDEVDAAARVLHPVFDGVATGRPLFGVFLKDYVETEW
;
A
#
# COMPACT_ATOMS: atom_id res chain seq x y z
N PHE A 1 -12.37 0.76 4.54
CA PHE A 1 -12.85 -0.50 3.93
C PHE A 1 -12.03 -1.67 4.45
N TYR A 2 -12.61 -2.58 5.23
CA TYR A 2 -11.94 -3.82 5.64
C TYR A 2 -12.60 -4.99 4.89
N ARG A 3 -11.85 -5.64 3.99
CA ARG A 3 -12.33 -6.78 3.21
C ARG A 3 -11.58 -8.02 3.66
N TYR A 4 -12.31 -9.08 4.02
CA TYR A 4 -11.67 -10.34 4.38
C TYR A 4 -10.90 -10.91 3.19
N LYS A 5 -9.71 -11.44 3.47
CA LYS A 5 -8.91 -12.15 2.46
C LYS A 5 -9.67 -13.41 2.04
N THR A 6 -9.75 -13.61 0.73
CA THR A 6 -10.34 -14.82 0.16
C THR A 6 -9.23 -15.82 -0.17
N ALA A 7 -9.61 -17.03 -0.62
CA ALA A 7 -8.67 -18.02 -1.12
C ALA A 7 -7.98 -17.60 -2.45
N ASN A 8 -8.37 -16.46 -3.03
CA ASN A 8 -7.76 -15.95 -4.25
C ASN A 8 -6.40 -15.31 -3.94
N HIS A 9 -5.43 -15.54 -4.84
CA HIS A 9 -4.07 -14.99 -4.77
C HIS A 9 -3.35 -15.26 -3.42
N PRO A 10 -3.32 -16.51 -2.90
CA PRO A 10 -2.77 -16.80 -1.58
C PRO A 10 -1.28 -16.45 -1.48
N HIS A 11 -0.52 -16.66 -2.57
CA HIS A 11 0.90 -16.29 -2.67
C HIS A 11 1.10 -14.77 -2.57
N THR A 12 0.26 -13.97 -3.23
CA THR A 12 0.32 -12.50 -3.15
C THR A 12 -0.07 -12.00 -1.77
N ASN A 13 -1.08 -12.61 -1.13
CA ASN A 13 -1.44 -12.29 0.25
C ASN A 13 -0.30 -12.59 1.23
N MET A 14 0.35 -13.75 1.07
CA MET A 14 1.52 -14.14 1.86
C MET A 14 2.69 -13.17 1.65
N ALA A 15 3.01 -12.82 0.40
CA ALA A 15 4.08 -11.86 0.08
C ALA A 15 3.82 -10.48 0.70
N LYS A 16 2.58 -9.97 0.60
CA LYS A 16 2.18 -8.69 1.21
C LYS A 16 2.32 -8.73 2.75
N ALA A 17 1.88 -9.82 3.38
CA ALA A 17 2.05 -10.00 4.82
C ALA A 17 3.53 -10.08 5.24
N ALA A 18 4.38 -10.75 4.45
CA ALA A 18 5.82 -10.82 4.70
C ALA A 18 6.49 -9.44 4.60
N LEU A 19 6.14 -8.63 3.60
CA LEU A 19 6.64 -7.26 3.45
C LEU A 19 6.19 -6.33 4.60
N ASN A 20 4.95 -6.49 5.05
CA ASN A 20 4.45 -5.79 6.23
C ASN A 20 5.29 -6.15 7.47
N MET A 21 5.54 -7.43 7.70
CA MET A 21 6.37 -7.87 8.82
C MET A 21 7.81 -7.41 8.72
N MET A 22 8.40 -7.36 7.51
CA MET A 22 9.73 -6.77 7.30
C MET A 22 9.78 -5.31 7.76
N THR A 23 8.77 -4.51 7.41
CA THR A 23 8.67 -3.12 7.88
C THR A 23 8.57 -3.07 9.40
N ARG A 24 7.65 -3.85 9.97
CA ARG A 24 7.37 -3.86 11.41
C ARG A 24 8.60 -4.18 12.26
N THR A 25 9.47 -5.08 11.78
CA THR A 25 10.64 -5.53 12.55
C THR A 25 11.90 -4.73 12.25
N ALA A 26 12.11 -4.28 11.01
CA ALA A 26 13.35 -3.59 10.63
C ALA A 26 13.31 -2.07 10.90
N ALA A 27 12.13 -1.45 10.89
CA ALA A 27 12.02 0.02 10.87
C ALA A 27 12.70 0.71 12.06
N HIS A 28 12.60 0.14 13.27
CA HIS A 28 13.19 0.77 14.47
C HIS A 28 14.72 0.78 14.45
N ASP A 29 15.34 -0.35 14.10
CA ASP A 29 16.79 -0.44 14.00
C ASP A 29 17.32 0.45 12.87
N LEU A 30 16.67 0.41 11.69
CA LEU A 30 17.01 1.27 10.57
C LEU A 30 16.90 2.76 10.89
N ALA A 31 15.88 3.18 11.64
CA ALA A 31 15.71 4.56 12.05
C ALA A 31 16.81 4.99 13.04
N ALA A 32 17.10 4.16 14.06
CA ALA A 32 18.09 4.47 15.09
C ALA A 32 19.54 4.45 14.56
N SER A 33 19.87 3.42 13.77
CA SER A 33 21.24 3.14 13.32
C SER A 33 21.61 3.91 12.05
N HIS A 34 20.63 4.18 11.16
CA HIS A 34 20.91 4.68 9.81
C HIS A 34 20.06 5.88 9.37
N ARG A 35 19.13 6.37 10.21
CA ARG A 35 18.16 7.40 9.83
C ARG A 35 17.32 7.02 8.59
N ILE A 36 17.01 5.73 8.45
CA ILE A 36 16.15 5.20 7.40
C ILE A 36 14.76 4.95 8.00
N PHE A 37 13.77 5.73 7.55
CA PHE A 37 12.40 5.70 8.07
C PHE A 37 11.51 4.84 7.17
N MET A 38 11.32 3.59 7.55
CA MET A 38 10.62 2.59 6.73
C MET A 38 9.12 2.53 7.09
N THR A 39 8.25 2.61 6.08
CA THR A 39 6.78 2.57 6.24
C THR A 39 6.14 1.58 5.27
N ALA A 40 5.07 0.91 5.69
CA ALA A 40 4.23 0.09 4.82
C ALA A 40 3.00 0.90 4.40
N VAL A 41 2.64 0.88 3.12
CA VAL A 41 1.50 1.65 2.58
C VAL A 41 0.61 0.75 1.75
N ASP A 42 -0.68 0.75 2.04
CA ASP A 42 -1.72 0.16 1.20
C ASP A 42 -2.29 1.23 0.28
N THR A 43 -2.05 1.09 -1.02
CA THR A 43 -2.55 2.02 -2.04
C THR A 43 -4.05 1.85 -2.32
N GLY A 44 -4.68 0.79 -1.80
CA GLY A 44 -6.03 0.40 -2.20
C GLY A 44 -6.08 -0.22 -3.59
N TRP A 45 -7.30 -0.35 -4.13
CA TRP A 45 -7.53 -1.01 -5.42
C TRP A 45 -7.46 0.01 -6.56
N ILE A 46 -6.33 0.00 -7.27
CA ILE A 46 -5.96 1.03 -8.26
C ILE A 46 -5.95 0.51 -9.71
N ASN A 47 -5.92 -0.81 -9.90
CA ASN A 47 -5.92 -1.43 -11.22
C ASN A 47 -6.69 -2.75 -11.24
N ASP A 48 -7.22 -3.11 -12.41
CA ASP A 48 -7.75 -4.46 -12.65
C ASP A 48 -6.57 -5.44 -12.78
N GLU A 49 -6.48 -6.40 -11.86
CA GLU A 49 -5.41 -7.41 -11.82
C GLU A 49 -5.56 -8.49 -12.91
N ASN A 50 -6.63 -8.45 -13.71
CA ASN A 50 -6.80 -9.32 -14.87
C ASN A 50 -5.77 -9.03 -15.99
N PRO A 51 -5.47 -10.02 -16.85
CA PRO A 51 -4.69 -9.78 -18.07
C PRO A 51 -5.27 -8.63 -18.90
N ARG A 52 -4.39 -7.80 -19.46
CA ARG A 52 -4.74 -6.54 -20.14
C ARG A 52 -5.91 -6.66 -21.11
N GLU A 53 -5.95 -7.69 -21.96
CA GLU A 53 -7.03 -7.91 -22.93
C GLU A 53 -8.39 -8.14 -22.26
N ARG A 54 -8.40 -8.90 -21.14
CA ARG A 54 -9.62 -9.15 -20.36
C ARG A 54 -10.07 -7.92 -19.62
N ALA A 55 -9.14 -7.19 -19.00
CA ALA A 55 -9.41 -5.94 -18.30
C ALA A 55 -10.00 -4.91 -19.27
N ALA A 56 -9.40 -4.72 -20.45
CA ALA A 56 -9.88 -3.81 -21.50
C ALA A 56 -11.29 -4.18 -21.96
N LYS A 57 -11.53 -5.45 -22.28
CA LYS A 57 -12.87 -5.93 -22.66
C LYS A 57 -13.89 -5.68 -21.55
N THR A 58 -13.54 -5.94 -20.30
CA THR A 58 -14.44 -5.74 -19.16
C THR A 58 -14.77 -4.25 -18.98
N ALA A 59 -13.78 -3.37 -19.09
CA ALA A 59 -13.97 -1.93 -19.07
C ALA A 59 -14.92 -1.47 -20.19
N GLU A 60 -14.70 -1.94 -21.42
CA GLU A 60 -15.57 -1.61 -22.58
C GLU A 60 -17.00 -2.13 -22.42
N THR A 61 -17.20 -3.38 -21.99
CA THR A 61 -18.53 -4.00 -21.97
C THR A 61 -19.35 -3.69 -20.73
N SER A 62 -18.70 -3.49 -19.58
CA SER A 62 -19.39 -3.28 -18.30
C SER A 62 -19.16 -1.89 -17.70
N GLY A 63 -18.36 -1.04 -18.34
CA GLY A 63 -17.97 0.25 -17.80
C GLY A 63 -17.18 0.13 -16.49
N PHE A 64 -16.51 -1.03 -16.28
CA PHE A 64 -15.83 -1.30 -15.03
C PHE A 64 -14.60 -0.39 -14.88
N GLN A 65 -14.48 0.24 -13.71
CA GLN A 65 -13.32 1.00 -13.29
C GLN A 65 -13.03 0.73 -11.82
N THR A 66 -11.76 0.76 -11.44
CA THR A 66 -11.33 0.72 -10.04
C THR A 66 -11.72 1.99 -9.30
N PRO A 67 -11.92 1.92 -7.97
CA PRO A 67 -12.34 3.07 -7.17
C PRO A 67 -11.25 4.14 -7.01
N LEU A 68 -9.98 3.78 -7.23
CA LEU A 68 -8.82 4.68 -7.15
C LEU A 68 -8.05 4.60 -8.46
N ASP A 69 -7.32 5.67 -8.76
CA ASP A 69 -6.42 5.77 -9.90
C ASP A 69 -4.94 5.73 -9.49
N GLU A 70 -4.04 5.83 -10.47
CA GLU A 70 -2.60 5.86 -10.24
C GLU A 70 -2.10 7.11 -9.50
N VAL A 71 -2.83 8.23 -9.59
CA VAL A 71 -2.47 9.50 -8.93
C VAL A 71 -2.77 9.38 -7.44
N ASP A 72 -3.94 8.84 -7.08
CA ASP A 72 -4.31 8.47 -5.72
C ASP A 72 -3.28 7.51 -5.10
N ALA A 73 -2.88 6.49 -5.87
CA ALA A 73 -1.88 5.52 -5.43
C ALA A 73 -0.53 6.20 -5.10
N ALA A 74 -0.05 7.04 -6.02
CA ALA A 74 1.20 7.77 -5.87
C ALA A 74 1.17 8.72 -4.67
N ALA A 75 0.05 9.43 -4.48
CA ALA A 75 -0.14 10.32 -3.34
C ALA A 75 -0.08 9.57 -1.99
N ARG A 76 -0.69 8.39 -1.90
CA ARG A 76 -0.63 7.54 -0.71
C ARG A 76 0.78 7.06 -0.41
N VAL A 77 1.54 6.64 -1.42
CA VAL A 77 2.95 6.21 -1.26
C VAL A 77 3.85 7.37 -0.82
N LEU A 78 3.63 8.56 -1.36
CA LEU A 78 4.43 9.75 -1.05
C LEU A 78 4.06 10.42 0.27
N HIS A 79 2.87 10.14 0.82
CA HIS A 79 2.39 10.73 2.06
C HIS A 79 3.39 10.70 3.23
N PRO A 80 3.96 9.54 3.65
CA PRO A 80 4.90 9.51 4.77
C PRO A 80 6.18 10.33 4.52
N VAL A 81 6.58 10.49 3.24
CA VAL A 81 7.73 11.32 2.87
C VAL A 81 7.39 12.80 3.04
N PHE A 82 6.27 13.26 2.46
CA PHE A 82 5.86 14.66 2.55
C PHE A 82 5.51 15.08 3.98
N ASP A 83 4.80 14.23 4.73
CA ASP A 83 4.47 14.49 6.13
C ASP A 83 5.75 14.58 6.98
N GLY A 84 6.69 13.65 6.80
CA GLY A 84 7.97 13.67 7.51
C GLY A 84 8.80 14.92 7.22
N VAL A 85 8.82 15.39 5.97
CA VAL A 85 9.52 16.63 5.59
C VAL A 85 8.82 17.86 6.17
N ALA A 86 7.49 17.93 6.10
CA ALA A 86 6.72 19.08 6.56
C ALA A 86 6.74 19.23 8.09
N THR A 87 6.70 18.12 8.83
CA THR A 87 6.61 18.12 10.30
C THR A 87 7.96 18.00 11.00
N GLY A 88 9.01 17.59 10.27
CA GLY A 88 10.30 17.20 10.85
C GLY A 88 10.24 15.92 11.69
N ARG A 89 9.13 15.18 11.64
CA ARG A 89 8.88 13.95 12.41
C ARG A 89 8.46 12.82 11.46
N PRO A 90 9.43 12.11 10.85
CA PRO A 90 9.12 11.05 9.90
C PRO A 90 8.30 9.92 10.53
N LEU A 91 7.29 9.45 9.80
CA LEU A 91 6.59 8.21 10.12
C LEU A 91 7.52 7.02 9.81
N PHE A 92 7.57 6.03 10.71
CA PHE A 92 8.29 4.77 10.49
C PHE A 92 7.72 3.67 11.38
N GLY A 93 7.87 2.42 10.96
CA GLY A 93 7.35 1.27 11.72
C GLY A 93 5.83 1.20 11.77
N VAL A 94 5.16 1.89 10.84
CA VAL A 94 3.70 1.96 10.74
C VAL A 94 3.20 1.31 9.45
N PHE A 95 1.94 0.88 9.48
CA PHE A 95 1.19 0.49 8.29
C PHE A 95 0.11 1.52 8.02
N LEU A 96 0.12 2.12 6.82
CA LEU A 96 -0.80 3.16 6.44
C LEU A 96 -1.86 2.64 5.47
N LYS A 97 -3.13 2.90 5.79
CA LYS A 97 -4.28 2.75 4.91
C LYS A 97 -4.99 4.08 4.84
N ASP A 98 -5.18 4.60 3.64
CA ASP A 98 -5.90 5.86 3.45
C ASP A 98 -5.33 7.02 4.28
N TYR A 99 -4.00 7.15 4.25
CA TYR A 99 -3.24 8.17 4.99
C TYR A 99 -3.25 8.01 6.52
N VAL A 100 -3.88 6.96 7.05
CA VAL A 100 -4.02 6.73 8.50
C VAL A 100 -3.32 5.44 8.92
N GLU A 101 -2.69 5.46 10.09
CA GLU A 101 -2.13 4.26 10.71
C GLU A 101 -3.22 3.23 11.00
N THR A 102 -2.94 1.98 10.64
CA THR A 102 -3.82 0.83 10.83
C THR A 102 -3.06 -0.30 11.53
N GLU A 103 -3.81 -1.22 12.13
CA GLU A 103 -3.26 -2.50 12.55
C GLU A 103 -2.76 -3.34 11.36
N TRP A 104 -1.73 -4.13 11.62
CA TRP A 104 -1.01 -5.00 10.69
C TRP A 104 -1.85 -6.16 10.15
#